data_AF-A0A4Q7FML0-F1
#
_entry.id   AF-A0A4Q7FML0-F1
#
_cell.length_a   1.000
_cell.length_b   1.000
_cell.length_c   1.000
_cell.angle_alpha   90.00
_cell.angle_beta   90.00
_cell.angle_gamma   90.00
#
_symmetry.space_group_name_H-M   'P 1'
#
loop_
_entity.id
_entity.type
_entity.pdbx_description
1 polymer ?
#
loop_
_entity_poly.entity_id
_entity_poly.type
_entity_poly.pdbx_seq_one_letter_code
_entity_poly.pdbx_strand_id
1 'polypeptide(L)' 'MEVRRRSKQSTTLENRLAEEAVRLRKEAQGGPPGERERLIRRARQAETAAHLSEWLKPRRLQPLR' A
#
# COMPACT_ATOMS: atom_id res chain seq x y z
N MET A 1 -1.35 2.68 -31.25
CA MET A 1 -1.08 3.61 -30.13
C MET A 1 -1.80 3.09 -28.90
N GLU A 2 -1.08 2.59 -27.90
CA GLU A 2 -1.69 2.14 -26.65
C GLU A 2 -1.97 3.33 -25.74
N VAL A 3 -3.25 3.65 -25.53
CA VAL A 3 -3.67 4.73 -24.65
C VAL A 3 -3.44 4.28 -23.20
N ARG A 4 -2.36 4.78 -22.58
CA ARG A 4 -2.14 4.58 -21.15
C ARG A 4 -3.22 5.31 -20.37
N ARG A 5 -4.21 4.56 -19.86
CA ARG A 5 -5.21 5.08 -18.92
C ARG A 5 -4.51 5.43 -17.61
N ARG A 6 -4.10 6.69 -17.48
CA ARG A 6 -3.61 7.24 -16.22
C ARG A 6 -4.79 7.38 -15.26
N SER A 7 -5.04 6.35 -14.45
CA SER A 7 -5.96 6.47 -13.31
C SER A 7 -5.41 7.53 -12.36
N LYS A 8 -6.15 8.62 -12.13
CA LYS A 8 -5.80 9.62 -11.12
C LYS A 8 -5.97 8.98 -9.75
N GLN A 9 -4.86 8.70 -9.08
CA GLN A 9 -4.85 8.26 -7.69
C GLN A 9 -4.98 9.53 -6.83
N SER A 10 -6.17 9.77 -6.27
CA SER A 10 -6.44 10.95 -5.42
C SER A 10 -5.66 10.90 -4.10
N THR A 11 -5.28 9.69 -3.66
CA THR A 11 -4.53 9.42 -2.44
C THR A 11 -3.14 8.87 -2.76
N THR A 12 -2.19 9.10 -1.86
CA THR A 12 -0.80 8.64 -2.02
C THR A 12 -0.72 7.10 -2.08
N LEU A 13 0.41 6.56 -2.55
CA LEU A 13 0.62 5.11 -2.59
C LEU A 13 0.63 4.52 -1.18
N GLU A 14 1.36 5.17 -0.26
CA GLU A 14 1.43 4.79 1.14
C GLU A 14 0.06 4.76 1.82
N ASN A 15 -0.82 5.75 1.58
CA ASN A 15 -2.17 5.75 2.17
C ASN A 15 -3.02 4.58 1.70
N ARG A 16 -2.98 4.25 0.40
CA ARG A 16 -3.76 3.14 -0.15
C ARG A 16 -3.26 1.78 0.36
N LEU A 17 -1.95 1.64 0.50
CA LEU A 17 -1.34 0.42 1.07
C LEU A 17 -1.72 0.27 2.56
N ALA A 18 -1.77 1.37 3.32
CA ALA A 18 -2.24 1.36 4.69
C ALA A 18 -3.73 1.00 4.79
N GLU A 19 -4.60 1.56 3.94
CA GLU A 19 -6.02 1.21 3.88
C GLU A 19 -6.22 -0.28 3.52
N GLU A 20 -5.44 -0.80 2.58
CA GLU A 20 -5.48 -2.22 2.20
C GLU A 20 -5.06 -3.13 3.36
N ALA A 21 -4.02 -2.76 4.11
CA ALA A 21 -3.61 -3.51 5.29
C ALA A 21 -4.73 -3.60 6.34
N VAL A 22 -5.44 -2.50 6.59
CA VAL A 22 -6.59 -2.48 7.50
C VAL A 22 -7.72 -3.39 7.00
N ARG A 23 -8.04 -3.33 5.71
CA ARG A 23 -9.06 -4.19 5.09
C ARG A 23 -8.71 -5.68 5.23
N LEU A 24 -7.48 -6.05 4.90
CA LEU A 24 -6.99 -7.42 5.00
C LEU A 24 -7.02 -7.93 6.45
N ARG A 25 -6.68 -7.09 7.43
CA ARG A 25 -6.80 -7.47 8.85
C ARG A 25 -8.25 -7.64 9.29
N LYS A 26 -9.18 -6.84 8.76
CA LYS A 26 -10.61 -6.98 9.04
C LYS A 26 -11.17 -8.27 8.44
N GLU A 27 -10.81 -8.57 7.20
CA GLU A 27 -11.19 -9.83 6.52
C GLU A 27 -10.62 -11.05 7.25
N ALA A 28 -9.38 -10.96 7.73
CA ALA A 28 -8.74 -12.00 8.52
C ALA A 28 -9.45 -12.29 9.85
N GLN A 29 -10.20 -11.35 10.43
CA GLN A 29 -10.96 -11.58 11.67
C GLN A 29 -12.21 -12.43 11.44
N GLY A 30 -12.80 -12.38 10.24
CA GLY A 30 -14.00 -13.15 9.89
C GLY A 30 -13.73 -14.42 9.06
N GLY A 31 -12.51 -14.60 8.56
CA GLY A 31 -12.15 -15.70 7.67
C GLY A 31 -11.78 -17.01 8.40
N PRO A 32 -11.85 -18.16 7.70
CA PRO A 32 -11.41 -19.45 8.23
C PRO A 32 -9.91 -19.46 8.54
N PRO A 33 -9.43 -20.30 9.48
CA PRO A 33 -8.04 -20.25 10.00
C PRO A 33 -6.94 -20.27 8.92
N GLY A 34 -7.10 -21.09 7.87
CA GLY A 34 -6.10 -21.18 6.79
C GLY A 34 -6.03 -19.94 5.89
N GLU A 35 -7.15 -19.24 5.71
CA GLU A 35 -7.21 -18.01 4.92
C GLU A 35 -6.80 -16.80 5.75
N ARG A 36 -7.13 -16.79 7.05
CA ARG A 36 -6.73 -15.77 8.02
C ARG A 36 -5.22 -15.52 8.03
N GLU A 37 -4.42 -16.58 8.08
CA GLU A 37 -2.95 -16.45 8.09
C GLU A 37 -2.41 -15.79 6.81
N ARG A 38 -2.97 -16.18 5.65
CA ARG A 38 -2.63 -15.61 4.34
C ARG A 38 -2.99 -14.13 4.27
N LEU A 39 -4.17 -13.75 4.77
CA LEU A 39 -4.64 -12.37 4.82
C LEU A 39 -3.78 -11.51 5.76
N ILE A 40 -3.41 -12.03 6.93
CA ILE A 40 -2.50 -11.35 7.87
C ILE A 40 -1.13 -11.14 7.23
N ARG A 41 -0.58 -12.16 6.56
CA ARG A 41 0.71 -12.04 5.87
C ARG A 41 0.67 -10.95 4.79
N ARG A 42 -0.42 -10.88 4.04
CA ARG A 42 -0.61 -9.87 2.99
C ARG A 42 -0.79 -8.47 3.57
N ALA A 43 -1.49 -8.33 4.71
CA ALA A 43 -1.61 -7.07 5.41
C ALA A 43 -0.23 -6.52 5.84
N ARG A 44 0.61 -7.38 6.42
CA ARG A 44 1.98 -7.01 6.82
C ARG A 44 2.84 -6.56 5.64
N GLN A 45 2.70 -7.22 4.49
CA GLN A 45 3.38 -6.81 3.26
C GLN A 45 2.93 -5.43 2.79
N ALA A 46 1.63 -5.14 2.86
CA ALA A 46 1.09 -3.82 2.50
C ALA A 46 1.61 -2.72 3.45
N GLU A 47 1.66 -2.97 4.76
CA GLU A 47 2.26 -2.04 5.74
C GLU A 47 3.74 -1.78 5.42
N THR A 48 4.50 -2.85 5.16
CA THR A 48 5.92 -2.75 4.83
C THR A 48 6.13 -1.97 3.53
N ALA A 49 5.33 -2.25 2.51
CA ALA A 49 5.38 -1.54 1.24
C ALA A 49 5.03 -0.06 1.38
N ALA A 50 4.06 0.29 2.23
CA ALA A 50 3.72 1.69 2.52
C ALA A 50 4.94 2.43 3.12
N HIS A 51 5.59 1.79 4.10
CA HIS A 51 6.77 2.37 4.75
C HIS A 51 7.97 2.49 3.81
N LEU A 52 8.24 1.47 3.00
CA LEU A 52 9.29 1.51 1.98
C LEU A 52 9.00 2.57 0.91
N SER A 53 7.74 2.74 0.50
CA SER A 53 7.34 3.78 -0.45
C SER A 53 7.61 5.18 0.11
N GLU A 54 7.38 5.39 1.41
CA GLU A 54 7.72 6.63 2.08
C GLU A 54 9.24 6.85 2.12
N TRP A 55 10.02 5.82 2.45
CA TRP A 55 11.47 5.91 2.52
C TRP A 55 12.14 6.16 1.16
N LEU A 56 11.64 5.50 0.10
CA LEU A 56 12.12 5.64 -1.27
C LEU A 56 11.58 6.91 -1.96
N LYS A 57 10.69 7.66 -1.30
CA LYS A 57 10.16 8.90 -1.83
C LYS A 57 11.32 9.90 -1.92
N PRO A 58 11.66 10.40 -3.13
CA PRO A 58 12.81 11.28 -3.27
C PRO A 58 12.61 12.52 -2.41
N ARG A 59 13.54 12.78 -1.48
CA ARG A 59 13.70 14.11 -0.90
C ARG A 59 13.98 15.03 -2.08
N ARG A 60 13.04 15.94 -2.38
CA ARG A 60 13.29 16.96 -3.40
C ARG A 60 14.59 17.65 -3.00
N LEU A 61 15.64 17.48 -3.80
CA LEU A 61 16.79 18.35 -3.73
C LEU A 61 16.24 19.74 -4.04
N GLN A 62 16.11 20.57 -3.01
CA GLN A 62 15.85 21.98 -3.25
C GLN A 62 17.01 22.45 -4.13
N PRO A 63 16.75 23.04 -5.31
CA PRO A 63 17.82 23.63 -6.07
C PRO A 63 18.48 24.66 -5.15
N LEU A 64 19.77 24.50 -4.90
CA LEU A 64 20.56 25.50 -4.18
C LEU A 64 20.44 26.79 -4.99
N ARG A 65 19.71 27.77 -4.46
CA ARG A 65 19.71 29.15 -4.96
C ARG A 65 20.60 29.98 -4.04
#